data_AF-X1RUZ8-F1
#
_entry.id   AF-X1RUZ8-F1
#
_cell.length_a   1.000
_cell.length_b   1.000
_cell.length_c   1.000
_cell.angle_alpha   90.00
_cell.angle_beta   90.00
_cell.angle_gamma   90.00
#
_symmetry.space_group_name_H-M   'P 1'
#
loop_
_entity.id
_entity.type
_entity.pdbx_description
1 polymer ?
#
loop_
_entity_poly.entity_id
_entity_poly.type
_entity_poly.pdbx_seq_one_letter_code
_entity_poly.pdbx_strand_id
1 'polypeptide(L)'
;MQCDDELNELLSSYRKKRYQIKKKLKEFGDLYKSNDECIFKELCFCILTPQSKAIYCDEAVKELVRSGLLLKGEKSDIKANLRRVRFPNSKASYLIAARKAFKNSGRFDIKSKIDEGNIFKTREWFVKNIKGLGYKEASHFLRNIGFGNNIAILDIHILRSLKRYRIIKKIPSLIN
;
A
#
# COMPACT_ATOMS: atom_id res chain seq x y z
N MET A 1 19.50 27.98 12.49
CA MET A 1 18.43 28.43 13.42
C MET A 1 17.08 27.86 13.02
N GLN A 2 16.31 28.42 12.08
CA GLN A 2 14.92 27.95 11.83
C GLN A 2 14.81 26.47 11.34
N CYS A 3 15.79 25.97 10.59
CA CYS A 3 15.80 24.57 10.13
C CYS A 3 16.17 23.57 11.24
N ASP A 4 16.95 24.01 12.23
CA ASP A 4 17.39 23.17 13.35
C ASP A 4 16.22 22.96 14.32
N ASP A 5 15.39 23.99 14.52
CA ASP A 5 14.19 23.93 15.35
C ASP A 5 13.12 22.98 14.76
N GLU A 6 12.85 23.06 13.45
CA GLU A 6 11.91 22.15 12.77
C GLU A 6 12.38 20.69 12.83
N LEU A 7 13.69 20.44 12.66
CA LEU A 7 14.26 19.10 12.75
C LEU A 7 14.13 18.55 14.18
N ASN A 8 14.40 19.39 15.19
CA ASN A 8 14.24 19.02 16.60
C ASN A 8 12.78 18.68 16.93
N GLU A 9 11.81 19.42 16.38
CA GLU A 9 10.39 19.12 16.53
C GLU A 9 10.03 17.76 15.92
N LEU A 10 10.53 17.45 14.72
CA LEU A 10 10.34 16.15 14.07
C LEU A 10 10.92 15.02 14.91
N LEU A 11 12.15 15.17 15.41
CA LEU A 11 12.80 14.19 16.27
C LEU A 11 12.04 13.98 17.59
N SER A 12 11.52 15.05 18.19
CA SER A 12 10.67 15.00 19.38
C SER A 12 9.36 14.25 19.12
N SER A 13 8.67 14.58 18.02
CA SER A 13 7.45 13.89 17.57
C SER A 13 7.69 12.41 17.30
N TYR A 14 8.82 12.07 16.67
CA TYR A 14 9.25 10.69 16.45
C TYR A 14 9.45 9.95 17.77
N ARG A 15 10.18 10.53 18.74
CA ARG A 15 10.40 9.91 20.06
C ARG A 15 9.09 9.59 20.77
N LYS A 16 8.12 10.52 20.75
CA LYS A 16 6.76 10.32 21.32
C LYS A 16 5.99 9.19 20.64
N LYS A 17 6.19 8.97 19.34
CA LYS A 17 5.48 7.95 18.54
C LYS A 17 6.26 6.65 18.35
N ARG A 18 7.53 6.60 18.78
CA ARG A 18 8.47 5.50 18.47
C ARG A 18 7.93 4.13 18.84
N TYR A 19 7.29 4.01 20.00
CA TYR A 19 6.69 2.75 20.43
C TYR A 19 5.58 2.28 19.47
N GLN A 20 4.65 3.18 19.13
CA GLN A 20 3.55 2.87 18.21
C GLN A 20 4.06 2.52 16.80
N ILE A 21 5.09 3.24 16.32
CA ILE A 21 5.74 2.96 15.04
C ILE A 21 6.36 1.56 15.05
N LYS A 22 7.14 1.21 16.08
CA LYS A 22 7.76 -0.11 16.21
C LYS A 22 6.72 -1.23 16.29
N LYS A 23 5.65 -1.02 17.07
CA LYS A 23 4.52 -1.96 17.14
C LYS A 23 3.92 -2.19 15.75
N LYS A 24 3.68 -1.11 15.00
CA LYS A 24 3.08 -1.21 13.67
C LYS A 24 4.00 -1.91 12.65
N LEU A 25 5.31 -1.67 12.72
CA LEU A 25 6.31 -2.38 11.90
C LEU A 25 6.32 -3.88 12.21
N LYS A 26 6.16 -4.27 13.48
CA LYS A 26 6.03 -5.68 13.87
C LYS A 26 4.77 -6.31 13.27
N GLU A 27 3.62 -5.63 13.36
CA GLU A 27 2.35 -6.10 12.76
C GLU A 27 2.49 -6.35 11.25
N PHE A 28 3.22 -5.49 10.53
CA PHE A 28 3.50 -5.70 9.10
C PHE A 28 4.37 -6.94 8.83
N GLY A 29 5.38 -7.18 9.66
CA GLY A 29 6.21 -8.39 9.54
C GLY A 29 5.43 -9.68 9.84
N ASP A 30 4.48 -9.64 10.78
CA ASP A 30 3.64 -10.78 11.11
C ASP A 30 2.57 -11.04 10.03
N LEU A 31 2.14 -10.03 9.28
CA LEU A 31 1.19 -10.18 8.17
C LEU A 31 1.75 -11.09 7.07
N TYR A 32 3.03 -10.99 6.71
CA TYR A 32 3.61 -11.85 5.68
C TYR A 32 3.72 -13.33 6.12
N LYS A 33 3.88 -13.58 7.42
CA LYS A 33 3.87 -14.94 7.99
C LYS A 33 2.47 -15.58 7.96
N SER A 34 1.42 -14.79 7.74
CA SER A 34 0.05 -15.28 7.60
C SER A 34 -0.21 -15.93 6.23
N ASN A 35 -1.48 -16.10 5.84
CA ASN A 35 -1.85 -16.75 4.59
C ASN A 35 -1.88 -15.76 3.39
N ASP A 36 -1.92 -16.31 2.18
CA ASP A 36 -1.95 -15.54 0.92
C ASP A 36 -3.16 -14.59 0.83
N GLU A 37 -4.31 -14.94 1.42
CA GLU A 37 -5.49 -14.08 1.41
C GLU A 37 -5.30 -12.82 2.26
N CYS A 38 -4.62 -12.92 3.40
CA CYS A 38 -4.30 -11.76 4.24
C CYS A 38 -3.34 -10.80 3.53
N ILE A 39 -2.34 -11.32 2.82
CA ILE A 39 -1.45 -10.52 1.97
C ILE A 39 -2.24 -9.89 0.82
N PHE A 40 -3.18 -10.62 0.21
CA PHE A 40 -4.03 -10.08 -0.84
C PHE A 40 -4.94 -8.96 -0.37
N LYS A 41 -5.49 -9.04 0.84
CA LYS A 41 -6.27 -7.94 1.45
C LYS A 41 -5.46 -6.65 1.51
N GLU A 42 -4.18 -6.75 1.89
CA GLU A 42 -3.26 -5.61 1.93
C GLU A 42 -2.95 -5.04 0.53
N LEU A 43 -2.79 -5.92 -0.47
CA LEU A 43 -2.67 -5.51 -1.87
C LEU A 43 -3.91 -4.75 -2.33
N CYS A 44 -5.11 -5.27 -2.04
CA CYS A 44 -6.38 -4.62 -2.36
C CYS A 44 -6.49 -3.26 -1.68
N PHE A 45 -6.13 -3.15 -0.40
CA PHE A 45 -6.06 -1.87 0.30
C PHE A 45 -5.16 -0.88 -0.44
N CYS A 46 -3.95 -1.30 -0.81
CA CYS A 46 -3.01 -0.45 -1.56
C CYS A 46 -3.55 -0.02 -2.92
N ILE A 47 -4.25 -0.88 -3.67
CA ILE A 47 -4.93 -0.53 -4.94
C ILE A 47 -6.05 0.50 -4.73
N LEU A 48 -6.71 0.49 -3.57
CA LEU A 48 -7.81 1.41 -3.27
C LEU A 48 -7.34 2.78 -2.76
N THR A 49 -6.16 2.86 -2.15
CA THR A 49 -5.66 4.09 -1.52
C THR A 49 -5.36 5.27 -2.45
N PRO A 50 -5.03 5.12 -3.75
CA PRO A 50 -4.73 6.24 -4.63
C PRO A 50 -5.86 7.26 -4.64
N GLN A 51 -5.51 8.47 -4.19
CA GLN A 51 -6.39 9.63 -4.11
C GLN A 51 -7.68 9.35 -3.30
N SER A 52 -7.64 8.44 -2.34
CA SER A 52 -8.77 8.11 -1.45
C SER A 52 -8.31 8.14 0.00
N LYS A 53 -9.23 8.46 0.92
CA LYS A 53 -8.90 8.44 2.35
C LYS A 53 -8.67 6.98 2.77
N ALA A 54 -7.56 6.71 3.45
CA ALA A 54 -7.19 5.37 3.89
C ALA A 54 -8.31 4.69 4.71
N ILE A 55 -8.99 5.45 5.58
CA ILE A 55 -10.10 4.93 6.39
C ILE A 55 -11.25 4.36 5.55
N TYR A 56 -11.64 5.02 4.45
CA TYR A 56 -12.70 4.50 3.56
C TYR A 56 -12.23 3.30 2.75
N CYS A 57 -10.94 3.20 2.47
CA CYS A 57 -10.37 2.05 1.77
C CYS A 57 -10.33 0.83 2.71
N ASP A 58 -9.93 1.03 3.96
CA ASP A 58 -9.92 0.00 5.01
C ASP A 58 -11.33 -0.51 5.30
N GLU A 59 -12.30 0.40 5.49
CA GLU A 59 -13.73 0.05 5.63
C GLU A 59 -14.22 -0.81 4.45
N ALA A 60 -13.93 -0.39 3.22
CA ALA A 60 -14.34 -1.11 2.02
C ALA A 60 -13.69 -2.50 1.90
N VAL A 61 -12.39 -2.63 2.18
CA VAL A 61 -11.72 -3.95 2.13
C VAL A 61 -12.29 -4.88 3.20
N LYS A 62 -12.50 -4.39 4.43
CA LYS A 62 -13.12 -5.18 5.50
C LYS A 62 -14.50 -5.68 5.11
N GLU A 63 -15.31 -4.83 4.48
CA GLU A 63 -16.64 -5.22 4.03
C GLU A 63 -16.59 -6.26 2.90
N LEU A 64 -15.70 -6.08 1.91
CA LEU A 64 -15.51 -7.05 0.84
C LEU A 64 -15.03 -8.41 1.36
N VAL A 65 -14.23 -8.42 2.44
CA VAL A 65 -13.80 -9.66 3.11
C VAL A 65 -14.97 -10.31 3.84
N ARG A 66 -15.70 -9.53 4.66
CA ARG A 66 -16.84 -10.00 5.46
C ARG A 66 -17.94 -10.62 4.60
N SER A 67 -18.22 -10.01 3.45
CA SER A 67 -19.22 -10.49 2.48
C SER A 67 -18.71 -11.57 1.51
N GLY A 68 -17.41 -11.93 1.58
CA GLY A 68 -16.78 -12.87 0.63
C GLY A 68 -16.57 -12.31 -0.79
N LEU A 69 -16.98 -11.08 -1.04
CA LEU A 69 -16.91 -10.43 -2.36
C LEU A 69 -15.47 -10.17 -2.83
N LEU A 70 -14.51 -10.04 -1.91
CA LEU A 70 -13.10 -9.82 -2.29
C LEU A 70 -12.58 -10.98 -3.19
N LEU A 71 -12.87 -12.22 -2.81
CA LEU A 71 -12.36 -13.41 -3.49
C LEU A 71 -13.33 -14.01 -4.52
N LYS A 72 -14.64 -13.77 -4.37
CA LYS A 72 -15.67 -14.39 -5.22
C LYS A 72 -16.59 -13.40 -5.92
N GLY A 73 -16.68 -12.18 -5.42
CA GLY A 73 -17.62 -11.17 -5.93
C GLY A 73 -17.33 -10.73 -7.36
N GLU A 74 -18.38 -10.30 -8.04
CA GLU A 74 -18.28 -9.74 -9.38
C GLU A 74 -17.97 -8.24 -9.33
N LYS A 75 -17.67 -7.66 -10.49
CA LYS A 75 -17.29 -6.25 -10.58
C LYS A 75 -18.40 -5.31 -10.08
N SER A 76 -19.66 -5.61 -10.36
CA SER A 76 -20.83 -4.85 -9.90
C SER A 76 -20.92 -4.82 -8.37
N ASP A 77 -20.79 -5.97 -7.73
CA ASP A 77 -20.89 -6.12 -6.27
C ASP A 77 -19.72 -5.43 -5.57
N ILE A 78 -18.50 -5.62 -6.10
CA ILE A 78 -17.32 -4.93 -5.58
C ILE A 78 -17.52 -3.42 -5.71
N LYS A 79 -17.90 -2.92 -6.90
CA LYS A 79 -18.15 -1.49 -7.13
C LYS A 79 -19.20 -0.93 -6.16
N ALA A 80 -20.27 -1.67 -5.88
CA ALA A 80 -21.34 -1.26 -4.96
C ALA A 80 -20.86 -1.07 -3.52
N ASN A 81 -19.77 -1.73 -3.12
CA ASN A 81 -19.11 -1.59 -1.83
C ASN A 81 -18.03 -0.49 -1.79
N LEU A 82 -17.66 0.08 -2.94
CA LEU A 82 -16.64 1.12 -3.05
C LEU A 82 -17.21 2.56 -3.04
N ARG A 83 -18.43 2.80 -2.54
CA ARG A 83 -19.14 4.09 -2.68
C ARG A 83 -18.36 5.32 -2.18
N ARG A 84 -17.59 5.16 -1.09
CA ARG A 84 -16.77 6.22 -0.48
C ARG A 84 -15.35 6.28 -1.05
N VAL A 85 -14.96 5.29 -1.84
CA VAL A 85 -13.65 5.20 -2.49
C VAL A 85 -13.75 5.87 -3.86
N ARG A 86 -12.82 6.77 -4.18
CA ARG A 86 -12.85 7.47 -5.46
C ARG A 86 -12.50 6.53 -6.61
N PHE A 87 -13.08 6.77 -7.78
CA PHE A 87 -12.94 5.95 -8.99
C PHE A 87 -13.37 4.47 -8.78
N PRO A 88 -14.57 4.23 -8.21
CA PRO A 88 -14.97 2.88 -7.78
C PRO A 88 -15.05 1.89 -8.96
N ASN A 89 -15.44 2.35 -10.15
CA ASN A 89 -15.52 1.49 -11.34
C ASN A 89 -14.14 0.96 -11.79
N SER A 90 -13.14 1.84 -11.88
CA SER A 90 -11.78 1.45 -12.28
C SER A 90 -11.14 0.58 -11.21
N LYS A 91 -11.27 0.96 -9.93
CA LYS A 91 -10.72 0.20 -8.81
C LYS A 91 -11.34 -1.17 -8.65
N ALA A 92 -12.66 -1.32 -8.82
CA ALA A 92 -13.29 -2.65 -8.86
C ALA A 92 -12.69 -3.51 -9.98
N SER A 93 -12.44 -2.93 -11.16
CA SER A 93 -11.79 -3.65 -12.27
C SER A 93 -10.35 -4.05 -11.93
N TYR A 94 -9.61 -3.22 -11.21
CA TYR A 94 -8.25 -3.50 -10.77
C TYR A 94 -8.20 -4.62 -9.72
N LEU A 95 -9.13 -4.63 -8.75
CA LEU A 95 -9.23 -5.72 -7.77
C LEU A 95 -9.50 -7.07 -8.46
N ILE A 96 -10.41 -7.10 -9.44
CA ILE A 96 -10.69 -8.31 -10.24
C ILE A 96 -9.44 -8.76 -11.02
N ALA A 97 -8.72 -7.82 -11.65
CA ALA A 97 -7.51 -8.14 -12.40
C ALA A 97 -6.40 -8.68 -11.48
N ALA A 98 -6.19 -8.05 -10.32
CA ALA A 98 -5.24 -8.51 -9.31
C ALA A 98 -5.59 -9.91 -8.81
N ARG A 99 -6.88 -10.16 -8.51
CA ARG A 99 -7.36 -11.49 -8.11
C ARG A 99 -7.03 -12.57 -9.14
N LYS A 100 -7.21 -12.27 -10.43
CA LYS A 100 -6.88 -13.19 -11.53
C LYS A 100 -5.38 -13.46 -11.63
N ALA A 101 -4.54 -12.46 -11.35
CA ALA A 101 -3.08 -12.60 -11.44
C ALA A 101 -2.48 -13.61 -10.45
N PHE A 102 -3.16 -13.86 -9.32
CA PHE A 102 -2.69 -14.78 -8.26
C PHE A 102 -3.52 -16.04 -8.12
N LYS A 103 -4.59 -16.20 -8.90
CA LYS A 103 -5.41 -17.40 -8.92
C LYS A 103 -4.90 -18.33 -10.02
N ASN A 104 -4.11 -19.33 -9.66
CA ASN A 104 -3.59 -20.34 -10.59
C ASN A 104 -4.01 -21.74 -10.16
N SER A 105 -4.54 -22.55 -11.09
CA SER A 105 -4.89 -23.97 -10.87
C SER A 105 -5.62 -24.27 -9.56
N GLY A 106 -6.57 -23.42 -9.17
CA GLY A 106 -7.39 -23.61 -7.96
C GLY A 106 -6.79 -23.09 -6.65
N ARG A 107 -5.53 -22.63 -6.64
CA ARG A 107 -4.87 -22.05 -5.47
C ARG A 107 -4.61 -20.55 -5.64
N PHE A 108 -4.75 -19.82 -4.54
CA PHE A 108 -4.37 -18.42 -4.46
C PHE A 108 -2.91 -18.35 -3.96
N ASP A 109 -2.01 -17.74 -4.73
CA ASP A 109 -0.58 -17.75 -4.44
C ASP A 109 0.07 -16.41 -4.80
N ILE A 110 0.03 -15.48 -3.85
CA ILE A 110 0.68 -14.17 -3.97
C ILE A 110 2.13 -14.21 -3.52
N LYS A 111 2.47 -15.09 -2.56
CA LYS A 111 3.84 -15.26 -2.07
C LYS A 111 4.80 -15.71 -3.16
N SER A 112 4.35 -16.50 -4.16
CA SER A 112 5.19 -16.87 -5.32
C SER A 112 5.72 -15.70 -6.14
N LYS A 113 5.17 -14.48 -5.95
CA LYS A 113 5.61 -13.25 -6.64
C LYS A 113 6.46 -12.34 -5.76
N ILE A 114 6.81 -12.78 -4.55
CA ILE A 114 7.64 -12.04 -3.60
C ILE A 114 9.00 -12.72 -3.52
N ASP A 115 10.03 -12.03 -4.02
CA ASP A 115 11.43 -12.42 -3.86
C ASP A 115 12.01 -11.63 -2.68
N GLU A 116 12.08 -12.28 -1.51
CA GLU A 116 12.57 -11.67 -0.26
C GLU A 116 14.02 -11.19 -0.36
N GLY A 117 14.82 -11.85 -1.21
CA GLY A 117 16.22 -11.47 -1.46
C GLY A 117 16.35 -10.27 -2.40
N ASN A 118 15.31 -9.95 -3.17
CA ASN A 118 15.32 -8.83 -4.11
C ASN A 118 13.99 -8.07 -4.13
N ILE A 119 13.81 -7.22 -3.12
CA ILE A 119 12.61 -6.37 -2.97
C ILE A 119 12.46 -5.36 -4.11
N PHE A 120 13.55 -4.88 -4.71
CA PHE A 120 13.49 -3.99 -5.86
C PHE A 120 12.87 -4.70 -7.07
N LYS A 121 13.36 -5.89 -7.41
CA LYS A 121 12.80 -6.72 -8.49
C LYS A 121 11.34 -7.09 -8.21
N THR A 122 11.02 -7.42 -6.96
CA THR A 122 9.64 -7.65 -6.52
C THR A 122 8.78 -6.41 -6.80
N ARG A 123 9.23 -5.21 -6.39
CA ARG A 123 8.51 -3.96 -6.65
C ARG A 123 8.28 -3.73 -8.14
N GLU A 124 9.30 -3.89 -8.98
CA GLU A 124 9.16 -3.74 -10.44
C GLU A 124 8.11 -4.71 -11.00
N TRP A 125 8.08 -5.95 -10.51
CA TRP A 125 7.07 -6.92 -10.91
C TRP A 125 5.66 -6.44 -10.56
N PHE A 126 5.43 -5.95 -9.34
CA PHE A 126 4.12 -5.44 -8.94
C PHE A 126 3.68 -4.22 -9.76
N VAL A 127 4.59 -3.26 -10.00
CA VAL A 127 4.31 -2.07 -10.83
C VAL A 127 3.92 -2.48 -12.26
N LYS A 128 4.65 -3.44 -12.85
CA LYS A 128 4.42 -3.87 -14.23
C LYS A 128 3.16 -4.72 -14.41
N ASN A 129 2.84 -5.57 -13.44
CA ASN A 129 1.83 -6.62 -13.63
C ASN A 129 0.50 -6.36 -12.92
N ILE A 130 0.46 -5.49 -11.91
CA ILE A 130 -0.76 -5.24 -11.13
C ILE A 130 -1.32 -3.84 -11.45
N LYS A 131 -2.49 -3.83 -12.10
CA LYS A 131 -3.18 -2.59 -12.47
C LYS A 131 -3.52 -1.77 -11.22
N GLY A 132 -3.29 -0.47 -11.29
CA GLY A 132 -3.58 0.47 -10.21
C GLY A 132 -2.45 0.65 -9.19
N LEU A 133 -1.28 0.03 -9.40
CA LEU A 133 -0.08 0.31 -8.62
C LEU A 133 0.94 1.12 -9.43
N GLY A 134 1.36 2.27 -8.91
CA GLY A 134 2.62 2.91 -9.28
C GLY A 134 3.73 2.54 -8.29
N TYR A 135 4.90 3.18 -8.40
CA TYR A 135 6.03 2.88 -7.52
C TYR A 135 5.72 3.13 -6.04
N LYS A 136 4.96 4.19 -5.76
CA LYS A 136 4.56 4.53 -4.40
C LYS A 136 3.63 3.46 -3.82
N GLU A 137 2.60 3.05 -4.55
CA GLU A 137 1.66 2.03 -4.06
C GLU A 137 2.30 0.64 -3.94
N ALA A 138 3.17 0.26 -4.89
CA ALA A 138 3.92 -1.00 -4.77
C ALA A 138 4.86 -0.97 -3.56
N SER A 139 5.54 0.16 -3.31
CA SER A 139 6.37 0.32 -2.11
C SER A 139 5.53 0.31 -0.83
N HIS A 140 4.32 0.88 -0.88
CA HIS A 140 3.38 0.87 0.24
C HIS A 140 2.94 -0.55 0.59
N PHE A 141 2.55 -1.34 -0.41
CA PHE A 141 2.20 -2.74 -0.25
C PHE A 141 3.36 -3.52 0.38
N LEU A 142 4.56 -3.45 -0.21
CA LEU A 142 5.73 -4.17 0.27
C LEU A 142 6.11 -3.80 1.70
N ARG A 143 6.02 -2.52 2.07
CA ARG A 143 6.23 -2.07 3.47
C ARG A 143 5.20 -2.71 4.40
N ASN A 144 3.92 -2.73 4.00
CA ASN A 144 2.84 -3.22 4.84
C ASN A 144 2.86 -4.75 5.03
N ILE A 145 3.63 -5.46 4.21
CA ILE A 145 3.90 -6.90 4.41
C ILE A 145 5.33 -7.15 4.95
N GLY A 146 5.98 -6.13 5.52
CA GLY A 146 7.25 -6.28 6.24
C GLY A 146 8.53 -6.02 5.44
N PHE A 147 8.45 -5.79 4.13
CA PHE A 147 9.61 -5.52 3.26
C PHE A 147 9.91 -4.03 3.10
N GLY A 148 9.83 -3.28 4.21
CA GLY A 148 9.94 -1.82 4.21
C GLY A 148 11.35 -1.24 4.36
N ASN A 149 12.32 -2.01 4.83
CA ASN A 149 13.61 -1.46 5.29
C ASN A 149 14.43 -0.81 4.17
N ASN A 150 14.30 -1.28 2.93
CA ASN A 150 15.11 -0.86 1.80
C ASN A 150 14.32 -0.07 0.74
N ILE A 151 13.07 0.30 1.02
CA ILE A 151 12.20 1.00 0.08
C ILE A 151 11.49 2.18 0.76
N ALA A 152 11.37 3.29 0.03
CA ALA A 152 10.66 4.48 0.50
C ALA A 152 9.27 4.58 -0.17
N ILE A 153 8.28 5.02 0.61
CA ILE A 153 6.97 5.41 0.09
C ILE A 153 7.01 6.92 -0.17
N LEU A 154 7.27 7.32 -1.41
CA LEU A 154 7.38 8.73 -1.79
C LEU A 154 6.03 9.30 -2.22
N ASP A 155 5.26 9.79 -1.26
CA ASP A 155 4.02 10.52 -1.53
C ASP A 155 4.23 12.05 -1.56
N ILE A 156 3.19 12.79 -1.92
CA ILE A 156 3.27 14.27 -2.01
C ILE A 156 3.56 14.93 -0.65
N HIS A 157 3.15 14.33 0.47
CA HIS A 157 3.39 14.85 1.81
C HIS A 157 4.84 14.64 2.25
N ILE A 158 5.43 13.49 1.91
CA ILE A 158 6.86 13.20 2.10
C ILE A 158 7.70 14.13 1.23
N LEU A 159 7.38 14.29 -0.05
CA LEU A 159 8.11 15.20 -0.95
C LEU A 159 8.02 16.66 -0.48
N ARG A 160 6.85 17.11 -0.01
CA ARG A 160 6.69 18.43 0.63
C ARG A 160 7.55 18.57 1.88
N SER A 161 7.64 17.53 2.70
CA SER A 161 8.52 17.51 3.87
C SER A 161 9.99 17.59 3.46
N LEU A 162 10.44 16.79 2.49
CA LEU A 162 11.81 16.84 1.98
C LEU A 162 12.17 18.22 1.42
N LYS A 163 11.25 18.89 0.73
CA LYS A 163 11.46 20.27 0.27
C LYS A 163 11.56 21.25 1.43
N ARG A 164 10.69 21.12 2.44
CA ARG A 164 10.68 21.97 3.65
C ARG A 164 12.01 21.89 4.39
N TYR A 165 12.51 20.67 4.60
CA TYR A 165 13.82 20.40 5.21
C TYR A 165 15.00 20.59 4.25
N ARG A 166 14.78 21.17 3.06
CA ARG A 166 15.81 21.51 2.07
C ARG A 166 16.65 20.33 1.57
N ILE A 167 16.15 19.10 1.72
CA ILE A 167 16.76 17.88 1.17
C ILE A 167 16.63 17.86 -0.36
N ILE A 168 15.54 18.42 -0.88
CA ILE A 168 15.32 18.60 -2.33
C ILE A 168 15.00 20.06 -2.64
N LYS A 169 15.48 20.55 -3.79
CA LYS A 169 15.21 21.93 -4.25
C LYS A 169 13.79 22.12 -4.78
N LYS A 170 13.26 21.12 -5.47
CA LYS A 170 11.93 21.14 -6.10
C LYS A 170 11.22 19.81 -5.92
N ILE A 171 9.90 19.85 -5.83
CA ILE A 171 9.05 18.66 -5.90
C ILE A 171 8.94 18.30 -7.39
N PRO A 172 9.20 17.04 -7.79
CA PRO A 172 8.98 16.59 -9.16
C PRO A 172 7.54 16.82 -9.62
N SER A 173 7.35 17.27 -10.87
CA SER A 173 6.02 17.47 -11.47
C SER A 173 5.29 16.14 -11.73
N LEU A 174 6.05 15.06 -11.92
CA LEU A 174 5.57 13.69 -12.10
C LEU A 174 6.18 12.80 -11.01
N ILE A 175 5.32 12.05 -10.33
CA ILE A 175 5.69 10.99 -9.39
C ILE A 175 5.14 9.72 -10.03
N ASN A 176 5.95 9.05 -10.84
CA ASN A 176 5.61 7.73 -11.40
C ASN A 176 5.91 6.65 -10.35
#